data_AF-A0A8J8K8G2-F1
#
_entry.id   AF-A0A8J8K8G2-F1
#
_cell.length_a   1.000
_cell.length_b   1.000
_cell.length_c   1.000
_cell.angle_alpha   90.00
_cell.angle_beta   90.00
_cell.angle_gamma   90.00
#
_symmetry.space_group_name_H-M   'P 1'
#
loop_
_entity.id
_entity.type
_entity.pdbx_description
1 polymer ?
#
loop_
_entity_poly.entity_id
_entity_poly.type
_entity_poly.pdbx_seq_one_letter_code
_entity_poly.pdbx_strand_id
1 'polypeptide(L)'
;MGMKNVVEFNTKVLFGHDKLMHFELFAIVSFCVSLLIVTLTCKKFRLRGLAIIWFTLSLIGIAEEYRQFILPNRTAELWDAVANLLGVCTGMLLPYLFSLNKEALPVARYFLFFLMILFPLLLGLVEINERHFIIKN
;
A
#
# COMPACT_ATOMS: atom_id res chain seq x y z
N MET A 1 19.80 40.05 -12.73
CA MET A 1 18.48 39.68 -12.17
C MET A 1 18.44 38.17 -12.09
N GLY A 2 18.76 37.60 -10.92
CA GLY A 2 18.88 36.13 -10.79
C GLY A 2 17.51 35.48 -10.82
N MET A 3 17.28 34.57 -11.76
CA MET A 3 16.09 33.70 -11.73
C MET A 3 16.17 32.87 -10.46
N LYS A 4 15.30 33.16 -9.48
CA LYS A 4 15.08 32.25 -8.36
C LYS A 4 14.41 31.02 -8.96
N ASN A 5 15.15 29.91 -9.02
CA ASN A 5 14.55 28.60 -9.28
C ASN A 5 13.57 28.32 -8.13
N VAL A 6 12.28 28.56 -8.37
CA VAL A 6 11.23 28.20 -7.41
C VAL A 6 10.91 26.74 -7.66
N VAL A 7 11.23 25.91 -6.68
CA VAL A 7 10.79 24.50 -6.66
C VAL A 7 9.32 24.49 -6.31
N GLU A 8 8.48 24.05 -7.23
CA GLU A 8 7.04 23.91 -7.01
C GLU A 8 6.68 22.42 -6.90
N PHE A 9 5.83 22.09 -5.93
CA PHE A 9 5.36 20.73 -5.72
C PHE A 9 4.05 20.49 -6.45
N ASN A 10 3.97 19.39 -7.19
CA ASN A 10 2.72 19.00 -7.86
C ASN A 10 1.74 18.38 -6.85
N THR A 11 0.92 19.22 -6.21
CA THR A 11 -0.03 18.80 -5.16
C THR A 11 -1.10 17.82 -5.65
N LYS A 12 -1.43 17.82 -6.94
CA LYS A 12 -2.37 16.85 -7.52
C LYS A 12 -1.82 15.43 -7.54
N VAL A 13 -0.50 15.28 -7.73
CA VAL A 13 0.15 13.97 -7.69
C VAL A 13 0.26 13.45 -6.24
N LEU A 14 0.42 14.36 -5.27
CA LEU A 14 0.56 14.01 -3.86
C LEU A 14 -0.79 13.73 -3.18
N PHE A 15 -1.83 14.51 -3.51
CA PHE A 15 -3.11 14.53 -2.77
C PHE A 15 -4.33 14.55 -3.71
N GLY A 16 -4.20 14.01 -4.92
CA GLY A 16 -5.30 13.91 -5.86
C GLY A 16 -6.46 13.03 -5.36
N HIS A 17 -7.65 13.25 -5.93
CA HIS A 17 -8.85 12.47 -5.61
C HIS A 17 -8.70 10.99 -5.98
N ASP A 18 -7.89 10.67 -6.98
CA ASP A 18 -7.46 9.32 -7.31
C ASP A 18 -6.82 8.61 -6.11
N LYS A 19 -5.95 9.29 -5.35
CA LYS A 19 -5.28 8.72 -4.17
C LYS A 19 -6.29 8.30 -3.10
N LEU A 20 -7.35 9.09 -2.94
CA LEU A 20 -8.43 8.77 -2.01
C LEU A 20 -9.20 7.52 -2.45
N MET A 21 -9.51 7.37 -3.74
CA MET A 21 -10.20 6.18 -4.26
C MET A 21 -9.34 4.91 -4.08
N HIS A 22 -8.03 5.01 -4.32
CA HIS A 22 -7.06 3.95 -4.06
C HIS A 22 -7.05 3.54 -2.57
N PHE A 23 -6.95 4.52 -1.68
CA PHE A 23 -7.01 4.30 -0.23
C PHE A 23 -8.31 3.63 0.20
N GLU A 24 -9.47 4.16 -0.21
CA GLU A 24 -10.78 3.67 0.21
C GLU A 24 -11.04 2.24 -0.28
N LEU A 25 -10.72 1.96 -1.55
CA LEU A 25 -10.88 0.63 -2.12
C LEU A 25 -10.08 -0.42 -1.33
N PHE A 26 -8.79 -0.15 -1.09
CA PHE A 26 -7.93 -1.08 -0.36
C PHE A 26 -8.26 -1.15 1.13
N ALA A 27 -8.76 -0.07 1.74
CA ALA A 27 -9.26 -0.09 3.12
C ALA A 27 -10.49 -0.99 3.26
N ILE A 28 -11.48 -0.87 2.39
CA ILE A 28 -12.70 -1.67 2.44
C ILE A 28 -12.39 -3.15 2.17
N VAL A 29 -11.64 -3.44 1.10
CA VAL A 29 -11.29 -4.83 0.74
C VAL A 29 -10.48 -5.48 1.85
N SER A 30 -9.47 -4.78 2.38
CA SER A 30 -8.63 -5.34 3.44
C SER A 30 -9.40 -5.54 4.74
N PHE A 31 -10.31 -4.64 5.11
CA PHE A 31 -11.20 -4.83 6.27
C PHE A 31 -12.07 -6.07 6.10
N CYS A 32 -12.77 -6.21 4.97
CA CYS A 32 -13.64 -7.36 4.72
C CYS A 32 -12.87 -8.69 4.75
N VAL A 33 -11.74 -8.78 4.05
CA VAL A 33 -10.94 -10.01 3.99
C VAL A 33 -10.31 -10.33 5.35
N SER A 34 -9.77 -9.33 6.05
CA SER A 34 -9.19 -9.56 7.38
C SER A 34 -10.24 -9.93 8.42
N LEU A 35 -11.44 -9.36 8.35
CA LEU A 35 -12.57 -9.78 9.18
C LEU A 35 -12.91 -11.25 8.96
N LEU A 36 -12.97 -11.72 7.70
CA LEU A 36 -13.16 -13.15 7.39
C LEU A 36 -12.06 -14.03 7.99
N ILE A 37 -10.80 -13.60 7.94
CA ILE A 37 -9.71 -14.35 8.58
C ILE A 37 -9.94 -14.46 10.10
N VAL A 38 -10.33 -13.38 10.75
CA VAL A 38 -10.54 -13.38 12.21
C VAL A 38 -11.74 -14.26 12.61
N THR A 39 -12.81 -14.27 11.82
CA THR A 39 -14.00 -15.07 12.12
C THR A 39 -13.82 -16.56 11.83
N LEU A 40 -13.14 -16.91 10.73
CA LEU A 40 -13.01 -18.30 10.27
C LEU A 40 -11.76 -19.02 10.80
N THR A 41 -10.75 -18.30 11.29
CA THR A 41 -9.47 -18.89 11.71
C THR A 41 -9.35 -19.04 13.23
N CYS A 42 -8.80 -20.18 13.67
CA CYS A 42 -8.44 -20.42 15.06
C CYS A 42 -7.51 -19.32 15.61
N LYS A 43 -7.73 -18.91 16.88
CA LYS A 43 -7.00 -17.81 17.54
C LYS A 43 -5.47 -17.89 17.37
N LYS A 44 -4.90 -19.09 17.51
CA LYS A 44 -3.46 -19.38 17.35
C LYS A 44 -2.88 -18.95 15.99
N PHE A 45 -3.68 -18.97 14.93
CA PHE A 45 -3.23 -18.71 13.55
C PHE A 45 -3.69 -17.37 12.98
N ARG A 46 -4.51 -16.59 13.70
CA ARG A 46 -5.08 -15.32 13.19
C ARG A 46 -4.01 -14.33 12.78
N LEU A 47 -3.03 -14.03 13.64
CA LEU A 47 -1.97 -13.07 13.30
C LEU A 47 -1.16 -13.51 12.08
N ARG A 48 -0.90 -14.81 11.92
CA ARG A 48 -0.23 -15.34 10.73
C ARG A 48 -1.07 -15.16 9.48
N GLY A 49 -2.37 -15.47 9.56
CA GLY A 49 -3.30 -15.24 8.45
C GLY A 49 -3.39 -13.77 8.07
N LEU A 50 -3.50 -12.88 9.04
CA LEU A 50 -3.49 -11.43 8.82
C LEU A 50 -2.18 -10.94 8.21
N ALA A 51 -1.02 -11.45 8.65
CA ALA A 51 0.25 -11.08 8.04
C ALA A 51 0.34 -11.49 6.56
N ILE A 52 -0.18 -12.68 6.22
CA ILE A 52 -0.25 -13.15 4.83
C ILE A 52 -1.18 -12.26 4.01
N ILE A 53 -2.39 -11.96 4.49
CA ILE A 53 -3.34 -11.07 3.80
C ILE A 53 -2.76 -9.67 3.62
N TRP A 54 -2.12 -9.11 4.65
CA TRP A 54 -1.47 -7.81 4.56
C TRP A 54 -0.45 -7.80 3.42
N PHE A 55 0.43 -8.81 3.37
CA PHE A 55 1.42 -8.92 2.30
C PHE A 55 0.79 -9.10 0.92
N THR A 56 -0.17 -10.01 0.79
CA THR A 56 -0.84 -10.28 -0.49
C THR A 56 -1.56 -9.07 -1.03
N LEU A 57 -2.35 -8.36 -0.20
CA LEU A 57 -3.07 -7.16 -0.64
C LEU A 57 -2.12 -6.00 -0.94
N SER A 58 -1.04 -5.86 -0.17
CA SER A 58 0.02 -4.88 -0.45
C SER A 58 0.70 -5.15 -1.81
N LEU A 59 1.01 -6.42 -2.08
CA LEU A 59 1.60 -6.83 -3.34
C LEU A 59 0.65 -6.59 -4.52
N ILE A 60 -0.65 -6.91 -4.34
CA ILE A 60 -1.69 -6.62 -5.34
C ILE A 60 -1.79 -5.11 -5.59
N GLY A 61 -1.79 -4.29 -4.55
CA GLY A 61 -1.85 -2.83 -4.68
C GLY A 61 -0.66 -2.23 -5.42
N ILE A 62 0.54 -2.77 -5.21
CA ILE A 62 1.72 -2.35 -5.97
C ILE A 62 1.66 -2.88 -7.42
N ALA A 63 1.29 -4.14 -7.61
CA ALA A 63 1.18 -4.75 -8.93
C ALA A 63 0.13 -4.06 -9.82
N GLU A 64 -0.94 -3.53 -9.23
CA GLU A 64 -1.94 -2.74 -9.95
C GLU A 64 -1.34 -1.48 -10.57
N GLU A 65 -0.41 -0.79 -9.89
CA GLU A 65 0.28 0.36 -10.47
C GLU A 65 1.17 -0.03 -11.65
N TYR A 66 1.89 -1.16 -11.55
CA TYR A 66 2.64 -1.70 -12.68
C TYR A 66 1.73 -2.12 -13.85
N ARG A 67 0.52 -2.63 -13.56
CA ARG A 67 -0.48 -2.95 -14.59
C ARG A 67 -0.98 -1.69 -15.28
N GLN A 68 -1.17 -0.59 -14.53
CA GLN A 68 -1.57 0.71 -15.07
C GLN A 68 -0.54 1.29 -16.03
N PHE A 69 0.77 1.02 -15.85
CA PHE A 69 1.81 1.42 -16.80
C PHE A 69 1.56 0.93 -18.24
N ILE A 70 0.90 -0.21 -18.39
CA ILE A 70 0.65 -0.84 -19.70
C ILE A 70 -0.68 -0.34 -20.31
N LEU A 71 -1.52 0.34 -19.52
CA LEU A 71 -2.81 0.82 -19.98
C LEU A 71 -2.70 2.19 -20.66
N PRO A 72 -3.39 2.40 -21.79
CA PRO A 72 -3.43 3.71 -22.41
C PRO A 72 -4.11 4.73 -21.49
N ASN A 73 -3.54 5.93 -21.39
CA ASN A 73 -4.02 7.04 -20.57
C ASN A 73 -4.00 6.81 -19.04
N ARG A 74 -3.21 5.84 -18.58
CA ARG A 74 -2.90 5.65 -17.17
C ARG A 74 -1.40 5.76 -16.96
N THR A 75 -1.02 6.14 -15.76
CA THR A 75 0.37 6.33 -15.34
C THR A 75 0.59 5.48 -14.10
N ALA A 76 1.73 4.81 -14.02
CA ALA A 76 2.11 4.12 -12.79
C ALA A 76 2.64 5.15 -11.79
N GLU A 77 1.98 5.28 -10.64
CA GLU A 77 2.33 6.31 -9.66
C GLU A 77 2.67 5.71 -8.30
N LEU A 78 3.83 6.09 -7.77
CA LEU A 78 4.28 5.68 -6.44
C LEU A 78 3.25 6.04 -5.36
N TRP A 79 2.62 7.21 -5.44
CA TRP A 79 1.67 7.65 -4.42
C TRP A 79 0.34 6.90 -4.46
N ASP A 80 -0.05 6.34 -5.61
CA ASP A 80 -1.18 5.40 -5.66
C ASP A 80 -0.82 4.10 -4.94
N ALA A 81 0.38 3.55 -5.16
CA ALA A 81 0.85 2.39 -4.40
C ALA A 81 0.94 2.67 -2.89
N VAL A 82 1.39 3.87 -2.50
CA VAL A 82 1.40 4.29 -1.08
C VAL A 82 -0.02 4.40 -0.53
N ALA A 83 -0.96 4.98 -1.29
CA ALA A 83 -2.37 5.05 -0.89
C ALA A 83 -2.98 3.65 -0.73
N ASN A 84 -2.69 2.72 -1.65
CA ASN A 84 -3.09 1.31 -1.57
C ASN A 84 -2.56 0.67 -0.27
N LEU A 85 -1.26 0.83 0.03
CA LEU A 85 -0.63 0.32 1.26
C LEU A 85 -1.25 0.90 2.53
N LEU A 86 -1.48 2.21 2.58
CA LEU A 86 -2.12 2.87 3.72
C LEU A 86 -3.57 2.39 3.90
N GLY A 87 -4.29 2.18 2.80
CA GLY A 87 -5.61 1.57 2.80
C GLY A 87 -5.59 0.19 3.43
N VAL A 88 -4.69 -0.70 2.98
CA VAL A 88 -4.51 -2.04 3.56
C VAL A 88 -4.21 -1.98 5.06
N CYS A 89 -3.27 -1.15 5.49
CA CYS A 89 -2.93 -0.97 6.91
C CYS A 89 -4.14 -0.50 7.73
N THR A 90 -4.89 0.47 7.20
CA THR A 90 -6.04 1.07 7.90
C THR A 90 -7.19 0.08 8.02
N GLY A 91 -7.58 -0.58 6.93
CA GLY A 91 -8.68 -1.54 6.94
C GLY A 91 -8.40 -2.76 7.83
N MET A 92 -7.14 -3.16 7.97
CA MET A 92 -6.76 -4.28 8.84
C MET A 92 -6.60 -3.91 10.32
N LEU A 93 -6.63 -2.64 10.69
CA LEU A 93 -6.33 -2.19 12.05
C LEU A 93 -7.25 -2.84 13.10
N LEU A 94 -8.57 -2.77 12.91
CA LEU A 94 -9.52 -3.35 13.87
C LEU A 94 -9.38 -4.89 13.96
N PRO A 95 -9.41 -5.66 12.85
CA PRO A 95 -9.20 -7.11 12.90
C PRO A 95 -7.87 -7.53 13.52
N TYR A 96 -6.81 -6.75 13.31
CA TYR A 96 -5.51 -6.96 13.96
C TYR A 96 -5.61 -6.80 15.48
N LEU A 97 -6.19 -5.70 15.97
CA LEU A 97 -6.36 -5.45 17.41
C LEU A 97 -7.18 -6.56 18.09
N PHE A 98 -8.25 -7.04 17.46
CA PHE A 98 -9.04 -8.18 17.97
C PHE A 98 -8.33 -9.54 17.92
N SER A 99 -7.19 -9.62 17.23
CA SER A 99 -6.40 -10.85 17.07
C SER A 99 -5.16 -10.89 17.94
N LEU A 100 -4.86 -9.81 18.67
CA LEU A 100 -3.77 -9.77 19.64
C LEU A 100 -4.04 -10.76 20.78
N ASN A 101 -3.22 -11.79 20.88
CA ASN A 101 -3.30 -12.81 21.92
C ASN A 101 -1.90 -13.36 22.22
N LYS A 102 -1.64 -13.72 23.49
CA LYS A 102 -0.40 -14.36 23.96
C LYS A 102 -0.13 -15.71 23.28
N GLU A 103 -1.16 -16.41 22.82
CA GLU A 103 -1.04 -17.69 22.11
C GLU A 103 -0.71 -17.55 20.62
N ALA A 104 -0.68 -16.33 20.08
CA ALA A 104 -0.45 -16.11 18.67
C ALA A 104 1.00 -16.42 18.29
N LEU A 105 1.18 -17.09 17.14
CA LEU A 105 2.51 -17.40 16.64
C LEU A 105 3.29 -16.12 16.27
N PRO A 106 4.62 -16.09 16.47
CA PRO A 106 5.43 -14.95 16.12
C PRO A 106 5.38 -14.72 14.60
N VAL A 107 4.99 -13.51 14.22
CA VAL A 107 4.89 -13.10 12.81
C VAL A 107 6.04 -12.22 12.34
N ALA A 108 6.84 -11.68 13.27
CA ALA A 108 7.93 -10.73 12.98
C ALA A 108 8.91 -11.23 11.90
N ARG A 109 9.23 -12.54 11.91
CA ARG A 109 10.13 -13.12 10.91
C ARG A 109 9.60 -13.02 9.47
N TYR A 110 8.29 -13.04 9.26
CA TYR A 110 7.70 -12.93 7.93
C TYR A 110 7.73 -11.49 7.41
N PHE A 111 7.61 -10.51 8.31
CA PHE A 111 7.67 -9.09 7.93
C PHE A 111 8.98 -8.73 7.24
N LEU A 112 10.13 -9.25 7.71
CA LEU A 112 11.41 -9.01 7.05
C LEU A 112 11.42 -9.55 5.61
N PHE A 113 10.92 -10.78 5.39
CA PHE A 113 10.80 -11.34 4.04
C PHE A 113 9.87 -10.54 3.14
N PHE A 114 8.75 -10.07 3.69
CA PHE A 114 7.81 -9.23 2.96
C PHE A 114 8.45 -7.90 2.56
N LEU A 115 9.15 -7.23 3.47
CA LEU A 115 9.83 -5.97 3.18
C LEU A 115 10.93 -6.14 2.12
N MET A 116 11.69 -7.24 2.14
CA MET A 116 12.68 -7.54 1.09
C MET A 116 12.07 -7.65 -0.30
N ILE A 117 10.78 -7.99 -0.41
CA ILE A 117 10.06 -8.10 -1.69
C ILE A 117 9.37 -6.78 -2.06
N LEU A 118 8.66 -6.16 -1.11
CA LEU A 118 7.89 -4.94 -1.38
C LEU A 118 8.80 -3.75 -1.65
N PHE A 119 9.94 -3.65 -0.97
CA PHE A 119 10.83 -2.49 -1.07
C PHE A 119 11.41 -2.30 -2.49
N PRO A 120 12.00 -3.33 -3.15
CA PRO A 120 12.44 -3.19 -4.53
C PRO A 120 11.32 -2.81 -5.52
N LEU A 121 10.09 -3.29 -5.30
CA LEU A 121 8.95 -2.94 -6.14
C LEU A 121 8.53 -1.47 -5.95
N LEU A 122 8.54 -0.96 -4.73
CA LEU A 122 8.30 0.46 -4.50
C LEU A 122 9.41 1.32 -5.11
N LEU A 123 10.68 0.89 -5.03
CA LEU A 123 11.78 1.57 -5.71
C LEU A 123 11.60 1.57 -7.23
N GLY A 124 11.17 0.46 -7.82
CA GLY A 124 10.88 0.41 -9.25
C GLY A 124 9.79 1.39 -9.68
N LEU A 125 8.77 1.61 -8.84
CA LEU A 125 7.76 2.66 -9.09
C LEU A 125 8.34 4.07 -8.98
N VAL A 126 9.32 4.33 -8.10
CA VAL A 126 10.02 5.62 -8.04
C VAL A 126 10.69 5.94 -9.38
N GLU A 127 11.36 4.95 -9.97
CA GLU A 127 12.08 5.11 -11.24
C GLU A 127 11.14 5.29 -12.45
N ILE A 128 9.98 4.63 -12.44
CA ILE A 128 9.01 4.67 -13.54
C ILE A 128 8.07 5.89 -13.43
N ASN A 129 7.90 6.47 -12.25
CA ASN A 129 6.88 7.47 -11.97
C ASN A 129 6.91 8.64 -12.98
N GLU A 130 5.95 8.63 -13.90
CA GLU A 130 5.92 9.52 -15.06
C GLU A 130 5.59 10.98 -14.67
N ARG A 131 4.97 11.20 -13.51
CA ARG A 131 4.66 12.54 -13.00
C ARG A 131 5.66 12.95 -11.93
N HIS A 132 6.60 13.80 -12.31
CA HIS A 132 7.56 14.37 -11.36
C HIS A 132 6.85 15.18 -10.26
N PHE A 133 7.21 14.89 -9.01
CA PHE A 133 6.70 15.62 -7.83
C PHE A 133 7.22 17.06 -7.78
N ILE A 134 8.44 17.26 -8.28
CA ILE A 134 9.12 18.54 -8.31
C ILE A 134 9.08 19.06 -9.74
N ILE A 135 8.41 20.20 -9.93
CA ILE A 135 8.43 20.95 -11.17
C ILE A 135 9.44 22.08 -10.98
N LYS A 136 10.39 22.20 -11.91
CA LYS A 136 11.30 23.35 -12.01
C LYS A 136 10.86 24.18 -13.21
N ASN A 137 10.43 25.41 -12.97
CA ASN A 137 10.21 26.42 -14.01
C ASN A 137 11.49 27.19 -14.27
#